data_AF-A0A183LNN9-F1
#
_entry.id   AF-A0A183LNN9-F1
#
_cell.length_a   1.000
_cell.length_b   1.000
_cell.length_c   1.000
_cell.angle_alpha   90.00
_cell.angle_beta   90.00
_cell.angle_gamma   90.00
#
_symmetry.space_group_name_H-M   'P 1'
#
loop_
_entity.id
_entity.type
_entity.pdbx_description
1 polymer ?
#
loop_
_entity_poly.entity_id
_entity_poly.type
_entity_poly.pdbx_seq_one_letter_code
_entity_poly.pdbx_strand_id
1 'polypeptide(L)'
;MKQLHDTTKKLAGKYSKPERPVKDKEGRPITEIQQQRNRWVEYFEKLLNRPVPANLLEIEAAQTDLPPTTKEIEMAVRQIKRVKAAGPDNIPAEALK
;
A
#
# COMPACT_ATOMS: atom_id res chain seq x y z
N MET A 1 -29.79 -2.81 -30.36
CA MET A 1 -29.03 -1.65 -29.81
C MET A 1 -29.94 -0.53 -29.28
N LYS A 2 -30.96 -0.09 -30.02
CA LYS A 2 -31.84 1.03 -29.61
C LYS A 2 -32.61 0.78 -28.30
N GLN A 3 -33.21 -0.41 -28.15
CA GLN A 3 -33.92 -0.80 -26.93
C GLN A 3 -33.05 -0.73 -25.67
N LEU A 4 -31.79 -1.17 -25.75
CA LEU A 4 -30.90 -1.20 -24.59
C LEU A 4 -30.56 0.22 -24.11
N HIS A 5 -30.26 1.13 -25.04
CA HIS A 5 -30.06 2.55 -24.75
C HIS A 5 -31.30 3.19 -24.12
N ASP A 6 -32.49 2.92 -24.65
CA ASP A 6 -33.73 3.52 -24.18
C ASP A 6 -34.13 3.00 -22.79
N THR A 7 -33.89 1.71 -22.50
CA THR A 7 -34.08 1.12 -21.16
C THR A 7 -33.11 1.72 -20.15
N THR A 8 -31.83 1.87 -20.49
CA THR A 8 -30.83 2.47 -19.61
C THR A 8 -31.15 3.94 -19.32
N LYS A 9 -31.60 4.70 -20.33
CA LYS A 9 -32.00 6.10 -20.17
C LYS A 9 -33.24 6.25 -19.28
N LYS A 10 -34.18 5.30 -19.35
CA LYS A 10 -35.37 5.26 -18.47
C LYS A 10 -35.00 4.92 -17.02
N LEU A 11 -34.01 4.04 -16.82
CA LEU A 11 -33.55 3.62 -15.49
C LEU A 11 -32.68 4.67 -14.79
N ALA A 12 -31.92 5.47 -15.55
CA ALA A 12 -30.98 6.46 -15.04
C ALA A 12 -31.61 7.62 -14.23
N GLY A 13 -32.95 7.68 -14.13
CA GLY A 13 -33.65 8.72 -13.38
C GLY A 13 -33.48 10.12 -13.97
N LYS A 14 -33.96 11.14 -13.25
CA LYS A 14 -33.67 12.54 -13.60
C LYS A 14 -32.27 12.87 -13.09
N TYR A 15 -31.37 13.26 -13.98
CA TYR A 15 -30.06 13.79 -13.59
C TYR A 15 -30.26 15.05 -12.76
N SER A 16 -30.19 14.93 -11.43
CA SER A 16 -30.13 16.08 -10.54
C SER A 16 -28.71 16.64 -10.55
N LYS A 17 -28.57 17.95 -10.33
CA LYS A 17 -27.24 18.54 -10.17
C LYS A 17 -26.51 17.79 -9.05
N PRO A 18 -25.23 17.42 -9.23
CA PRO A 18 -24.47 16.78 -8.17
C PRO A 18 -24.50 17.67 -6.92
N GLU A 19 -24.81 17.07 -5.77
CA GLU A 19 -24.83 17.76 -4.46
C GLU A 19 -23.48 18.42 -4.14
N ARG A 20 -22.40 17.93 -4.76
CA ARG A 20 -21.03 18.43 -4.61
C ARG A 20 -20.47 18.85 -5.97
N PRO A 21 -20.59 20.14 -6.35
CA PRO A 21 -19.92 20.66 -7.54
C PRO A 21 -18.40 20.58 -7.40
N VAL A 22 -17.70 20.41 -8.53
CA VAL A 22 -16.23 20.47 -8.57
C VAL A 22 -15.79 21.87 -8.16
N LYS A 23 -14.75 21.96 -7.33
CA LYS A 23 -14.24 23.23 -6.82
C LYS A 23 -12.90 23.60 -7.46
N ASP A 24 -12.68 24.91 -7.60
CA ASP A 24 -11.36 25.46 -7.96
C ASP A 24 -10.38 25.33 -6.78
N LYS A 25 -9.17 25.89 -6.94
CA LYS A 25 -8.13 25.82 -5.91
C LYS A 25 -8.50 26.63 -4.66
N GLU A 26 -9.30 27.67 -4.85
CA GLU A 26 -9.82 28.56 -3.82
C GLU A 26 -11.08 27.99 -3.14
N GLY A 27 -11.54 26.80 -3.55
CA GLY A 27 -12.70 26.12 -2.98
C GLY A 27 -14.06 26.61 -3.49
N ARG A 28 -14.08 27.47 -4.52
CA ARG A 28 -15.29 27.97 -5.15
C ARG A 28 -15.83 26.95 -6.16
N PRO A 29 -17.15 26.78 -6.26
CA PRO A 29 -17.74 25.84 -7.21
C PRO A 29 -17.54 26.28 -8.66
N ILE A 30 -17.12 25.35 -9.50
CA ILE A 30 -16.97 25.51 -10.95
C ILE A 30 -18.29 25.10 -11.61
N THR A 31 -18.89 26.00 -12.39
CA THR A 31 -20.16 25.77 -13.10
C THR A 31 -19.97 25.48 -14.59
N GLU A 32 -18.84 25.87 -15.16
CA GLU A 32 -18.54 25.71 -16.58
C GLU A 32 -17.81 24.39 -16.89
N ILE A 33 -18.29 23.66 -17.90
CA ILE A 33 -17.73 22.35 -18.30
C ILE A 33 -16.27 22.47 -18.72
N GLN A 34 -15.89 23.54 -19.42
CA GLN A 34 -14.51 23.74 -19.85
C GLN A 34 -13.57 23.91 -18.66
N GLN A 35 -13.96 24.73 -17.69
CA GLN A 35 -13.20 24.93 -16.46
C GLN A 35 -13.09 23.65 -15.64
N GLN A 36 -14.15 22.84 -15.59
CA GLN A 36 -14.14 21.55 -14.92
C GLN A 36 -13.13 20.59 -15.59
N ARG A 37 -13.08 20.55 -16.93
CA ARG A 37 -12.08 19.75 -17.67
C ARG A 37 -10.66 20.21 -17.39
N ASN A 38 -10.41 21.52 -17.41
CA ASN A 38 -9.09 22.08 -17.09
C ASN A 38 -8.68 21.72 -15.65
N ARG A 39 -9.62 21.75 -14.70
CA ARG A 39 -9.38 21.32 -13.32
C ARG A 39 -9.02 19.83 -13.24
N TRP A 40 -9.67 18.98 -14.03
CA TRP A 40 -9.32 17.56 -14.13
C TRP A 40 -7.91 17.34 -14.70
N VAL A 41 -7.57 18.01 -15.80
CA VAL A 41 -6.22 17.93 -16.42
C VAL A 41 -5.15 18.27 -15.39
N GLU A 42 -5.31 19.42 -14.71
CA GLU A 42 -4.36 19.88 -13.71
C GLU A 42 -4.22 18.92 -12.52
N TYR A 43 -5.35 18.37 -12.03
CA TYR A 43 -5.33 17.40 -10.94
C TYR A 43 -4.58 16.13 -11.32
N PHE A 44 -4.85 15.58 -12.51
CA PHE A 44 -4.20 14.37 -13.00
C PHE A 44 -2.72 14.61 -13.33
N GLU A 45 -2.36 15.75 -13.91
CA GLU A 45 -0.96 16.11 -14.14
C GLU A 45 -0.18 16.14 -12.83
N LYS A 46 -0.73 16.78 -11.79
CA LYS A 46 -0.08 16.83 -10.47
C LYS A 46 0.03 15.44 -9.83
N LEU A 47 -1.00 14.60 -10.00
CA LEU A 47 -1.05 13.27 -9.41
C LEU A 47 -0.06 12.30 -10.10
N LEU A 48 -0.02 12.33 -11.44
CA LEU A 48 0.76 11.38 -12.25
C LEU A 48 2.21 11.83 -12.44
N ASN A 49 2.48 13.14 -12.49
CA ASN A 49 3.83 13.68 -12.66
C ASN A 49 4.44 14.11 -11.31
N ARG A 50 3.98 13.54 -10.19
CA ARG A 50 4.57 13.82 -8.89
C ARG A 50 6.05 13.40 -8.93
N PRO A 51 7.01 14.32 -8.74
CA PRO A 51 8.41 13.95 -8.69
C PRO A 51 8.64 12.98 -7.54
N VAL A 52 9.56 12.04 -7.74
CA VAL A 52 10.01 11.15 -6.68
C VAL A 52 10.42 12.02 -5.48
N PRO A 53 9.85 11.79 -4.27
CA PRO A 53 10.21 12.56 -3.10
C PRO A 53 11.74 12.59 -2.96
N ALA A 54 12.35 13.77 -2.83
CA ALA A 54 13.81 13.93 -2.74
C ALA A 54 14.39 13.19 -1.53
N ASN A 55 13.57 13.02 -0.50
CA ASN A 55 13.71 12.02 0.54
C ASN A 55 13.26 10.65 0.00
N LEU A 56 13.94 10.18 -1.04
CA LEU A 56 14.26 8.77 -1.11
C LEU A 56 15.12 8.56 0.14
N LEU A 57 14.47 8.17 1.24
CA LEU A 57 15.14 7.31 2.19
C LEU A 57 15.71 6.23 1.30
N GLU A 58 17.00 6.31 1.07
CA GLU A 58 17.83 5.20 0.69
C GLU A 58 17.55 4.18 1.78
N ILE A 59 16.47 3.42 1.59
CA ILE A 59 16.21 2.23 2.36
C ILE A 59 17.38 1.38 1.91
N GLU A 60 18.47 1.47 2.68
CA GLU A 60 19.57 0.52 2.63
C GLU A 60 18.90 -0.82 2.44
N ALA A 61 19.15 -1.42 1.27
CA ALA A 61 18.43 -2.59 0.81
C ALA A 61 18.29 -3.52 2.00
N ALA A 62 17.04 -3.77 2.42
CA ALA A 62 16.73 -4.59 3.58
C ALA A 62 17.63 -5.82 3.47
N GLN A 63 18.45 -6.04 4.51
CA GLN A 63 19.52 -7.02 4.54
C GLN A 63 19.11 -8.19 3.67
N THR A 64 19.80 -8.31 2.53
CA THR A 64 19.53 -9.36 1.56
C THR A 64 19.36 -10.64 2.35
N ASP A 65 18.29 -11.38 2.07
CA ASP A 65 17.98 -12.70 2.63
C ASP A 65 19.05 -13.68 2.13
N LEU A 66 20.28 -13.41 2.54
CA LEU A 66 21.47 -14.15 2.20
C LEU A 66 21.38 -15.43 3.00
N PRO A 67 21.80 -16.56 2.39
CA PRO A 67 21.93 -17.78 3.15
C PRO A 67 22.81 -17.50 4.38
N PRO A 68 22.45 -18.04 5.55
CA PRO A 68 23.17 -17.78 6.79
C PRO A 68 24.65 -18.10 6.61
N THR A 69 25.50 -17.24 7.18
CA THR A 69 26.95 -17.38 7.05
C THR A 69 27.39 -18.61 7.83
N THR A 70 28.42 -19.33 7.35
CA THR A 70 28.98 -20.52 8.02
C THR A 70 29.27 -20.28 9.52
N LYS A 71 29.71 -19.07 9.89
CA LYS A 71 29.97 -18.69 11.27
C LYS A 71 28.70 -18.64 12.14
N GLU A 72 27.58 -18.17 11.58
CA GLU A 72 26.28 -18.13 12.27
C GLU A 72 25.77 -19.55 12.51
N ILE A 73 25.91 -20.42 11.52
CA ILE A 73 25.58 -21.85 11.62
C ILE A 73 26.43 -22.53 12.71
N GLU A 74 27.74 -22.31 12.72
CA GLU A 74 28.62 -22.85 13.75
C GLU A 74 28.26 -22.36 15.16
N MET A 75 27.94 -21.07 15.30
CA MET A 75 27.50 -20.50 16.57
C MET A 75 26.20 -21.12 17.06
N ALA A 76 25.20 -21.28 16.19
CA ALA A 76 23.93 -21.93 16.51
C ALA A 76 24.12 -23.39 16.93
N VAL A 77 24.94 -24.15 16.20
CA VAL A 77 25.26 -25.55 16.55
C VAL A 77 25.98 -25.64 17.91
N ARG A 78 26.89 -24.69 18.21
CA ARG A 78 27.54 -24.62 19.53
C ARG A 78 26.55 -24.30 20.64
N GLN A 79 25.56 -23.43 20.39
CA GLN A 79 24.52 -23.13 21.36
C GLN A 79 23.61 -24.33 21.61
N ILE A 80 23.18 -25.05 20.56
CA ILE A 80 22.39 -26.29 20.69
C ILE A 80 23.17 -27.39 21.43
N LYS A 81 24.48 -27.47 21.24
CA LYS A 81 25.33 -28.41 22.00
C LYS A 81 25.48 -28.03 23.48
N ARG A 82 25.40 -26.74 23.81
CA ARG A 82 25.48 -26.24 25.19
C ARG A 82 24.13 -26.30 25.91
N VAL A 83 23.05 -26.03 25.18
CA VAL A 83 21.68 -26.20 25.64
C VAL A 83 21.26 -27.58 25.17
N LYS A 84 21.71 -28.63 25.89
CA LYS A 84 21.13 -29.97 25.76
C LYS A 84 19.66 -29.81 26.11
N ALA A 85 18.84 -29.61 25.09
CA ALA A 85 17.54 -28.96 25.23
C ALA A 85 16.76 -29.65 26.33
N ALA A 86 16.46 -28.88 27.38
CA ALA A 86 15.39 -29.28 28.26
C ALA A 86 14.15 -29.49 27.39
N GLY A 87 13.35 -30.51 27.70
CA GLY A 87 12.08 -30.72 27.01
C GLY A 87 11.21 -29.45 27.03
N PRO A 88 10.08 -29.43 26.33
CA PRO A 88 9.15 -28.29 26.34
C PRO A 88 8.82 -27.72 27.74
N ASP A 89 9.03 -28.52 28.79
CA ASP A 89 8.84 -28.17 30.20
C ASP A 89 10.07 -27.54 30.90
N ASN A 90 11.17 -27.25 30.19
CA ASN A 90 12.41 -26.67 30.72
C ASN A 90 13.13 -27.48 31.83
N ILE A 91 12.84 -28.78 31.97
CA ILE A 91 13.52 -29.65 32.93
C ILE A 91 14.83 -30.20 32.33
N PRO A 92 16.01 -29.92 32.91
CA PRO A 92 17.27 -30.52 32.47
C PRO A 92 17.32 -32.00 32.82
N ALA A 93 17.93 -32.82 31.96
CA ALA A 93 18.03 -34.28 32.15
C ALA A 93 18.74 -34.69 33.46
N GLU A 94 19.52 -33.77 34.06
CA GLU A 94 20.19 -33.94 35.35
C GLU A 94 19.24 -33.95 36.56
N ALA A 95 18.02 -33.42 36.40
CA ALA A 95 16.98 -33.42 37.44
C ALA A 95 16.21 -34.76 37.54
N LEU A 96 16.46 -35.71 36.64
CA LEU A 96 15.83 -37.04 36.61
C LEU A 96 16.72 -38.15 37.22
N LYS A 97 17.73 -37.78 38.01
CA LYS A 97 18.62 -38.71 38.72
C LYS A 97 18.28 -38.79 40.20
#